data_AF-A0A961V7B9-F1
#
_entry.id   AF-A0A961V7B9-F1
#
_cell.length_a   1.000
_cell.length_b   1.000
_cell.length_c   1.000
_cell.angle_alpha   90.00
_cell.angle_beta   90.00
_cell.angle_gamma   90.00
#
_symmetry.space_group_name_H-M   'P 1'
#
loop_
_entity.id
_entity.type
_entity.pdbx_description
1 polymer ?
#
loop_
_entity_poly.entity_id
_entity_poly.type
_entity_poly.pdbx_seq_one_letter_code
_entity_poly.pdbx_strand_id
1 'polypeptide(L)' 'MSAEIVNLRQARKKKARADKDARADKNRIAFGRTKAEKAATRAEIDRAKKAHDAGKRDPEGE' A
#
# COMPACT_ATOMS: atom_id res chain seq x y z
N MET A 1 -42.06 -17.39 14.25
CA MET A 1 -40.80 -16.75 13.87
C MET A 1 -39.89 -16.75 15.09
N SER A 2 -38.78 -17.48 15.05
CA SER A 2 -37.81 -17.57 16.13
C SER A 2 -36.91 -16.34 16.12
N ALA A 3 -36.86 -15.61 17.23
CA ALA A 3 -35.89 -14.52 17.40
C ALA A 3 -34.48 -15.14 17.52
N GLU A 4 -33.62 -14.83 16.55
CA GLU A 4 -32.21 -15.22 16.57
C GLU A 4 -31.51 -14.49 17.72
N ILE A 5 -31.12 -15.21 18.78
CA ILE A 5 -30.41 -14.62 19.91
C ILE A 5 -28.97 -14.36 19.48
N VAL A 6 -28.69 -13.13 19.04
CA VAL A 6 -27.36 -12.75 18.56
C VAL A 6 -26.46 -12.36 19.73
N ASN A 7 -25.33 -13.06 19.89
CA ASN A 7 -24.35 -12.70 20.91
C ASN A 7 -23.54 -11.46 20.48
N LEU A 8 -23.95 -10.29 20.99
CA LEU A 8 -23.30 -9.01 20.68
C LEU A 8 -21.82 -8.97 21.08
N ARG A 9 -21.40 -9.69 22.13
CA ARG A 9 -19.99 -9.77 22.54
C ARG A 9 -19.14 -10.46 21.48
N GLN A 10 -19.63 -11.58 20.94
CA GLN A 10 -18.95 -12.29 19.86
C GLN A 10 -18.94 -11.46 18.57
N ALA A 11 -20.05 -10.79 18.24
CA ALA A 11 -20.13 -9.91 17.07
C ALA A 11 -19.11 -8.76 17.16
N ARG A 12 -19.01 -8.08 18.31
CA ARG A 12 -18.01 -7.03 18.55
C ARG A 12 -16.57 -7.56 18.45
N LYS A 13 -16.31 -8.76 19.00
CA LYS A 13 -14.99 -9.41 18.92
C LYS A 13 -14.61 -9.75 17.48
N LYS A 14 -15.55 -10.24 16.68
CA LYS A 14 -15.33 -10.49 15.23
C LYS A 14 -15.03 -9.20 14.49
N LYS A 15 -15.80 -8.14 14.72
CA LYS A 15 -15.57 -6.81 14.13
C LYS A 15 -14.17 -6.28 14.46
N ALA A 16 -13.79 -6.30 15.74
CA ALA A 16 -12.48 -5.82 16.18
C ALA A 16 -11.30 -6.60 15.56
N ARG A 17 -11.46 -7.91 15.33
CA ARG A 17 -10.46 -8.72 14.61
C ARG A 17 -10.36 -8.31 13.15
N ALA A 18 -11.50 -8.22 12.45
CA ALA A 18 -11.53 -7.81 11.05
C ALA A 18 -10.91 -6.41 10.84
N ASP A 19 -11.20 -5.45 11.73
CA ASP A 19 -10.61 -4.11 11.67
C ASP A 19 -9.09 -4.14 11.86
N LYS A 20 -8.59 -5.02 12.74
CA LYS A 20 -7.15 -5.19 12.97
C LYS A 20 -6.46 -5.82 11.75
N ASP A 21 -7.08 -6.82 11.13
CA ASP A 21 -6.53 -7.48 9.94
C ASP A 21 -6.47 -6.52 8.76
N ALA A 22 -7.53 -5.74 8.52
CA ALA A 22 -7.57 -4.71 7.49
C ALA A 22 -6.49 -3.63 7.69
N ARG A 23 -6.23 -3.23 8.95
CA ARG A 23 -5.13 -2.32 9.27
C ARG A 23 -3.76 -2.96 9.01
N ALA A 24 -3.60 -4.23 9.36
CA ALA A 24 -2.37 -4.97 9.11
C ALA A 24 -2.09 -5.11 7.60
N ASP A 25 -3.11 -5.36 6.78
CA ASP A 25 -2.98 -5.40 5.32
C ASP A 25 -2.53 -4.04 4.77
N LYS A 26 -3.19 -2.95 5.19
CA LYS A 26 -2.79 -1.59 4.82
C LYS A 26 -1.34 -1.31 5.21
N ASN A 27 -0.92 -1.73 6.41
CA ASN A 27 0.46 -1.56 6.87
C ASN A 27 1.45 -2.45 6.12
N ARG A 28 1.07 -3.67 5.71
CA ARG A 28 1.90 -4.51 4.84
C ARG A 28 2.10 -3.86 3.47
N ILE A 29 1.08 -3.22 2.92
CA ILE A 29 1.20 -2.49 1.65
C ILE A 29 2.06 -1.22 1.83
N ALA A 30 1.77 -0.42 2.86
CA ALA A 30 2.44 0.86 3.10
C ALA A 30 3.88 0.71 3.60
N PHE A 31 4.13 -0.25 4.48
CA PHE A 31 5.39 -0.39 5.22
C PHE A 31 6.05 -1.77 5.06
N GLY A 32 5.38 -2.77 4.49
CA GLY A 32 5.88 -4.14 4.38
C GLY A 32 6.92 -4.38 3.30
N ARG A 33 7.24 -3.36 2.48
CA ARG A 33 8.42 -3.45 1.60
C ARG A 33 9.69 -3.45 2.44
N THR A 34 10.51 -4.47 2.24
CA THR A 34 11.84 -4.60 2.82
C THR A 34 12.77 -3.50 2.31
N LYS A 35 13.88 -3.26 3.02
CA LYS A 35 14.90 -2.27 2.60
C LYS A 35 15.45 -2.59 1.21
N ALA A 36 15.61 -3.87 0.89
CA ALA A 36 16.10 -4.33 -0.41
C ALA A 36 15.11 -4.00 -1.55
N GLU A 37 13.82 -4.26 -1.37
CA GLU A 37 12.79 -3.94 -2.37
C GLU A 37 12.64 -2.43 -2.58
N LYS A 38 12.73 -1.65 -1.50
CA LYS A 38 12.74 -0.18 -1.59
C LYS A 38 13.96 0.32 -2.37
N ALA A 39 15.15 -0.24 -2.12
CA ALA A 39 16.38 0.12 -2.82
C ALA A 39 16.32 -0.25 -4.32
N ALA A 40 15.83 -1.44 -4.65
CA ALA A 40 15.64 -1.86 -6.04
C ALA A 40 14.66 -0.95 -6.78
N THR A 41 13.53 -0.62 -6.15
CA THR A 41 12.55 0.32 -6.73
C THR A 41 13.17 1.70 -6.94
N ARG A 42 13.95 2.21 -5.97
CA ARG A 42 14.63 3.50 -6.06
C ARG A 42 15.63 3.52 -7.23
N ALA A 43 16.45 2.47 -7.35
CA ALA A 43 17.42 2.34 -8.43
C ALA A 43 16.74 2.32 -9.81
N GLU A 44 15.60 1.65 -9.93
CA GLU A 44 14.82 1.62 -11.17
C GLU A 44 14.25 3.00 -11.51
N ILE A 45 13.67 3.69 -10.52
CA ILE A 45 13.16 5.06 -10.70
C ILE A 45 14.29 6.00 -11.14
N ASP A 46 15.45 5.91 -10.51
CA ASP A 46 16.57 6.79 -10.82
C ASP A 46 17.14 6.50 -12.22
N ARG A 47 17.16 5.23 -12.65
CA ARG A 47 17.52 4.86 -14.04
C ARG A 47 16.51 5.42 -15.03
N ALA A 48 15.22 5.25 -14.76
CA ALA A 48 14.15 5.75 -15.63
C ALA A 48 14.19 7.28 -15.75
N LYS A 49 14.41 8.00 -14.64
CA LYS A 49 14.60 9.45 -14.64
C LYS A 49 15.79 9.87 -15.49
N LYS A 50 16.96 9.26 -15.29
CA LYS A 50 18.16 9.56 -16.09
C LYS A 50 17.93 9.32 -17.58
N ALA A 51 17.24 8.23 -17.94
CA ALA A 51 16.91 7.95 -19.34
C ALA A 51 15.94 8.99 -19.92
N HIS A 52 14.93 9.39 -19.15
CA HIS A 52 13.99 10.44 -19.54
C HIS A 52 14.69 11.79 -19.71
N ASP A 53 15.53 12.19 -18.74
CA ASP A 53 16.26 13.45 -18.77
C ASP A 53 17.28 13.50 -19.92
N ALA A 54 17.97 12.39 -20.22
CA ALA A 54 18.87 12.30 -21.37
C ALA A 54 18.13 12.40 -22.72
N GLY A 55 16.87 11.98 -22.77
CA GLY A 55 16.01 12.12 -23.95
C GLY A 55 15.24 13.43 -24.01
N LYS A 56 15.29 14.25 -22.95
CA LYS A 56 14.58 15.53 -22.89
C LYS A 56 15.28 16.51 -23.83
N ARG A 57 14.60 16.86 -24.91
CA ARG A 57 14.92 18.04 -25.72
C ARG A 57 14.17 19.21 -25.08
N ASP A 58 14.90 20.20 -24.59
CA ASP A 58 14.25 21.46 -24.26
C ASP A 58 13.67 22.04 -25.56
N PRO A 59 12.44 22.57 -25.55
CA PRO A 59 11.96 23.38 -26.66
C PRO A 59 12.78 24.67 -26.66
N GLU A 60 13.89 24.68 -27.39
CA GLU A 60 14.54 25.93 -27.80
C GLU A 60 13.69 26.55 -28.91
N GLY A 61 13.06 27.69 -28.63
CA GLY A 61 12.53 28.61 -29.64
C GLY A 61 11.14 29.21 -29.36
N GLU A 62 11.02 30.04 -28.32
CA GLU A 62 10.24 31.29 -28.41
C GLU A 62 11.19 32.47 -28.25
#